data_AF-A0A3S4CH80-F1
#
_entry.id   AF-A0A3S4CH80-F1
#
_cell.length_a   1.000
_cell.length_b   1.000
_cell.length_c   1.000
_cell.angle_alpha   90.00
_cell.angle_beta   90.00
_cell.angle_gamma   90.00
#
_symmetry.space_group_name_H-M   'P 1'
#
loop_
_entity.id
_entity.type
_entity.pdbx_description
1 polymer ?
#
loop_
_entity_poly.entity_id
_entity_poly.type
_entity_poly.pdbx_seq_one_letter_code
_entity_poly.pdbx_strand_id
1 'polypeptide(L)'
;MAAFFRLILFLLIAETVFYLLLRVYLRSLRRERLEQIWDERHPAMAGNGAARRAFVRRSMTHFDKTLKSRLLLLVFVLPNLAVMGIIYWVNWQ
;
A
#
# COMPACT_ATOMS: atom_id res chain seq x y z
N MET A 1 -27.52 0.40 20.16
CA MET A 1 -26.08 0.57 20.46
C MET A 1 -25.21 -0.61 20.02
N ALA A 2 -25.48 -1.85 20.43
CA ALA A 2 -24.62 -3.01 20.12
C ALA A 2 -24.40 -3.31 18.61
N ALA A 3 -25.42 -3.10 17.77
CA ALA A 3 -25.32 -3.29 16.32
C ALA A 3 -24.34 -2.30 15.65
N PHE A 4 -24.29 -1.06 16.13
CA PHE A 4 -23.40 -0.02 15.62
C PHE A 4 -21.92 -0.34 15.93
N PHE A 5 -21.64 -0.81 17.16
CA PHE A 5 -20.30 -1.27 17.54
C PHE A 5 -19.81 -2.45 16.70
N ARG A 6 -20.68 -3.41 16.38
CA ARG A 6 -20.32 -4.52 15.48
C ARG A 6 -19.96 -4.03 14.09
N LEU A 7 -20.70 -3.07 13.55
CA LEU A 7 -20.43 -2.52 12.23
C LEU A 7 -19.07 -1.79 12.18
N ILE A 8 -18.77 -0.96 13.19
CA ILE A 8 -17.45 -0.32 13.32
C ILE A 8 -16.34 -1.37 13.39
N LEU A 9 -16.53 -2.42 14.17
CA LEU A 9 -15.55 -3.50 14.28
C LEU A 9 -15.27 -4.15 12.91
N PHE A 10 -16.31 -4.44 12.13
CA PHE A 10 -16.15 -4.98 10.78
C PHE A 10 -15.42 -4.02 9.85
N LEU A 11 -15.73 -2.72 9.91
CA LEU A 11 -15.02 -1.70 9.12
C LEU A 11 -13.54 -1.66 9.47
N LEU A 12 -13.19 -1.62 10.76
CA LEU A 12 -11.79 -1.61 11.22
C LEU A 12 -11.04 -2.88 10.78
N ILE A 13 -11.69 -4.05 10.83
CA ILE A 13 -11.10 -5.29 10.34
C ILE A 13 -10.86 -5.19 8.83
N ALA A 14 -11.85 -4.73 8.07
CA ALA A 14 -11.73 -4.58 6.62
C ALA A 14 -10.61 -3.61 6.23
N GLU A 15 -10.52 -2.45 6.89
CA GLU A 15 -9.44 -1.47 6.70
C GLU A 15 -8.07 -2.07 7.00
N THR A 16 -7.95 -2.81 8.11
CA THR A 16 -6.70 -3.45 8.50
C THR A 16 -6.26 -4.49 7.46
N VAL A 17 -7.17 -5.35 7.01
CA VAL A 17 -6.89 -6.35 5.97
C VAL A 17 -6.47 -5.66 4.68
N PHE A 18 -7.20 -4.63 4.26
CA PHE A 18 -6.90 -3.89 3.04
C PHE A 18 -5.54 -3.18 3.09
N TYR A 19 -5.20 -2.58 4.24
CA TYR A 19 -3.87 -2.01 4.50
C TYR A 19 -2.76 -3.04 4.33
N LEU A 20 -2.92 -4.23 4.91
CA LEU A 20 -1.92 -5.29 4.83
C LEU A 20 -1.74 -5.77 3.38
N LEU A 21 -2.83 -5.99 2.65
CA LEU A 21 -2.80 -6.43 1.26
C LEU A 21 -2.10 -5.40 0.37
N LEU A 22 -2.49 -4.12 0.45
CA LEU A 22 -1.87 -3.07 -0.34
C LEU A 22 -0.39 -2.89 0.01
N ARG A 23 -0.03 -2.99 1.30
CA ARG A 23 1.36 -2.88 1.74
C ARG A 23 2.22 -3.95 1.08
N VAL A 24 1.75 -5.20 1.06
CA VAL A 24 2.46 -6.32 0.43
C VAL A 24 2.52 -6.13 -1.09
N TYR A 25 1.39 -5.81 -1.72
CA TYR A 25 1.29 -5.63 -3.17
C TYR A 25 2.24 -4.54 -3.68
N LEU A 26 2.19 -3.34 -3.08
CA LEU A 26 3.02 -2.21 -3.50
C LEU A 26 4.52 -2.49 -3.29
N ARG A 27 4.87 -3.20 -2.22
CA ARG A 27 6.25 -3.61 -1.97
C ARG A 27 6.74 -4.64 -2.98
N SER A 28 5.92 -5.62 -3.37
CA SER A 28 6.26 -6.59 -4.42
C SER A 28 6.51 -5.89 -5.75
N LEU A 29 5.54 -5.08 -6.18
CA LEU A 29 5.60 -4.38 -7.46
C LEU A 29 6.83 -3.46 -7.55
N ARG A 30 7.13 -2.74 -6.46
CA ARG A 30 8.28 -1.84 -6.44
C ARG A 30 9.60 -2.61 -6.44
N ARG A 31 9.67 -3.75 -5.76
CA ARG A 31 10.85 -4.63 -5.78
C ARG A 31 11.09 -5.16 -7.18
N GLU A 32 10.06 -5.68 -7.85
CA GLU A 32 10.15 -6.18 -9.23
C GLU A 32 10.62 -5.09 -10.21
N ARG A 33 10.08 -3.87 -10.12
CA ARG A 33 10.56 -2.76 -10.95
C ARG A 33 12.02 -2.41 -10.71
N LEU A 34 12.48 -2.43 -9.46
CA LEU A 34 13.90 -2.15 -9.17
C LEU A 34 14.82 -3.24 -9.70
N GLU A 35 14.36 -4.48 -9.63
CA GLU A 35 15.04 -5.64 -10.19
C GLU A 35 15.16 -5.52 -11.72
N GLN A 36 14.07 -5.18 -12.41
CA GLN A 36 14.09 -4.90 -13.86
C GLN A 36 15.03 -3.74 -14.21
N ILE A 37 14.96 -2.61 -13.48
CA ILE A 37 15.85 -1.46 -13.70
C ILE A 37 17.33 -1.84 -13.52
N TRP A 38 17.63 -2.73 -12.57
CA TRP A 38 18.99 -3.22 -12.39
C TRP A 38 19.44 -4.05 -13.58
N ASP A 39 18.60 -5.00 -14.00
CA ASP A 39 18.89 -5.93 -15.10
C ASP A 39 19.03 -5.17 -16.44
N GLU A 40 18.24 -4.11 -16.67
CA GLU A 40 18.36 -3.21 -17.83
C GLU A 40 19.66 -2.39 -17.82
N ARG A 41 20.07 -1.85 -16.65
CA ARG A 41 21.26 -0.99 -16.55
C ARG A 41 22.57 -1.77 -16.50
N HIS A 42 22.54 -3.01 -16.02
CA HIS A 42 23.73 -3.84 -15.85
C HIS A 42 23.52 -5.21 -16.51
N PRO A 43 23.40 -5.28 -17.84
CA PRO A 43 23.17 -6.54 -18.55
C PRO A 43 24.30 -7.55 -18.32
N ALA A 44 25.54 -7.08 -18.14
CA ALA A 44 26.70 -7.92 -17.81
C ALA A 44 26.73 -8.44 -16.36
N MET A 45 25.91 -7.87 -15.47
CA MET A 45 25.73 -8.31 -14.07
C MET A 45 24.28 -8.75 -13.80
N ALA A 46 23.58 -9.18 -14.86
CA ALA A 46 22.21 -9.67 -14.76
C ALA A 46 22.15 -10.89 -13.83
N GLY A 47 21.14 -10.92 -12.96
CA GLY A 47 20.92 -12.02 -12.02
C GLY A 47 21.23 -11.68 -10.55
N ASN A 48 21.20 -12.72 -9.71
CA ASN A 48 21.05 -12.56 -8.25
C ASN A 48 22.37 -12.28 -7.50
N GLY A 49 23.11 -11.25 -7.93
CA GLY A 49 24.35 -10.80 -7.30
C GLY A 49 24.13 -10.07 -5.96
N ALA A 50 25.16 -10.04 -5.11
CA ALA A 50 25.15 -9.28 -3.85
C ALA A 50 24.92 -7.77 -4.09
N ALA A 51 25.42 -7.24 -5.21
CA ALA A 51 25.24 -5.86 -5.65
C ALA A 51 23.76 -5.52 -5.95
N ARG A 52 23.04 -6.38 -6.70
CA ARG A 52 21.60 -6.24 -6.98
C ARG A 52 20.78 -6.18 -5.69
N ARG A 53 21.06 -7.10 -4.74
CA ARG A 53 20.38 -7.10 -3.44
C ARG A 53 20.68 -5.83 -2.63
N ALA A 54 21.91 -5.32 -2.66
CA ALA A 54 22.28 -4.09 -1.99
C ALA A 54 21.56 -2.87 -2.59
N PHE A 55 21.49 -2.78 -3.92
CA PHE A 55 20.77 -1.73 -4.64
C PHE A 55 19.27 -1.71 -4.31
N VAL A 56 18.62 -2.88 -4.38
CA VAL A 56 17.19 -3.02 -4.06
C VAL A 56 16.93 -2.62 -2.61
N ARG A 57 17.73 -3.12 -1.66
CA ARG A 57 17.57 -2.78 -0.23
C ARG A 57 17.71 -1.29 0.04
N ARG A 58 18.75 -0.64 -0.49
CA ARG A 58 18.99 0.79 -0.28
C ARG A 58 17.89 1.65 -0.89
N SER A 59 17.41 1.26 -2.07
CA SER A 59 16.31 1.93 -2.76
C SER A 59 14.96 1.73 -2.06
N MET A 60 14.77 0.60 -1.37
CA MET A 60 13.57 0.32 -0.58
C MET A 60 13.46 1.14 0.70
N THR A 61 14.57 1.54 1.32
CA THR A 61 14.53 2.30 2.58
C THR A 61 13.76 3.62 2.46
N HIS A 62 13.98 4.36 1.35
CA HIS A 62 13.24 5.60 1.08
C HIS A 62 11.77 5.33 0.69
N PHE A 63 11.54 4.28 -0.11
CA PHE A 63 10.19 3.90 -0.52
C PHE A 63 9.32 3.54 0.69
N ASP A 64 9.80 2.67 1.58
CA ASP A 64 9.09 2.23 2.78
C ASP A 64 8.68 3.41 3.67
N LYS A 65 9.52 4.46 3.78
CA LYS A 65 9.22 5.67 4.56
C LYS A 65 8.02 6.43 3.98
N THR A 66 8.02 6.67 2.67
CA THR A 66 6.92 7.39 1.99
C THR A 66 5.66 6.54 1.80
N LEU A 67 5.83 5.22 1.66
CA LEU A 67 4.74 4.28 1.46
C LEU A 67 3.83 4.27 2.69
N LYS A 68 4.38 4.20 3.91
CA LYS A 68 3.58 4.19 5.14
C LYS A 68 2.62 5.38 5.22
N SER A 69 3.12 6.60 5.00
CA SER A 69 2.29 7.81 5.08
C SER A 69 1.20 7.84 4.01
N ARG A 70 1.53 7.43 2.77
CA ARG A 70 0.54 7.36 1.67
C ARG A 70 -0.51 6.27 1.90
N LEU A 71 -0.09 5.12 2.43
CA LEU A 71 -0.99 3.99 2.68
C LEU A 71 -1.93 4.28 3.83
N LEU A 72 -1.44 4.91 4.90
CA LEU A 72 -2.29 5.40 5.99
C LEU A 72 -3.34 6.37 5.46
N LEU A 73 -2.94 7.34 4.62
CA LEU A 73 -3.86 8.28 4.02
C LEU A 73 -4.89 7.55 3.14
N LEU A 74 -4.46 6.63 2.27
CA LEU A 74 -5.37 5.91 1.39
C LEU A 74 -6.36 5.03 2.17
N VAL A 75 -5.89 4.28 3.16
CA VAL A 75 -6.72 3.33 3.89
C VAL A 75 -7.67 4.02 4.86
N PHE A 76 -7.25 5.10 5.53
CA PHE A 76 -8.13 5.77 6.49
C PHE A 76 -8.99 6.86 5.85
N VAL A 77 -8.48 7.63 4.89
CA VAL A 77 -9.24 8.76 4.34
C VAL A 77 -10.28 8.29 3.32
N LEU A 78 -9.94 7.32 2.47
CA LEU A 78 -10.81 6.88 1.38
C LEU A 78 -12.14 6.26 1.84
N PRO A 79 -12.21 5.34 2.83
CA PRO A 79 -13.49 4.82 3.31
C PRO A 79 -14.32 5.89 4.03
N ASN A 80 -13.69 6.81 4.78
CA ASN A 80 -14.40 7.93 5.39
C ASN A 80 -15.02 8.87 4.32
N LEU A 81 -14.27 9.17 3.25
CA LEU A 81 -14.80 9.91 2.10
C LEU A 81 -15.95 9.17 1.40
N ALA A 82 -15.85 7.84 1.26
CA ALA A 82 -16.93 7.04 0.68
C ALA A 82 -18.20 7.10 1.54
N VAL A 83 -18.08 6.95 2.86
CA VAL A 83 -19.23 7.09 3.78
C VAL A 83 -19.84 8.49 3.70
N MET A 84 -19.01 9.54 3.72
CA MET A 84 -19.49 10.92 3.55
C MET A 84 -20.21 11.13 2.21
N GLY A 85 -19.68 10.58 1.12
CA GLY A 85 -20.28 10.64 -0.22
C GLY A 85 -21.63 9.92 -0.29
N ILE A 86 -21.74 8.74 0.33
CA ILE A 86 -23.00 7.99 0.42
C ILE A 86 -24.05 8.79 1.21
N ILE A 87 -23.68 9.34 2.37
CA ILE A 87 -24.58 10.16 3.20
C ILE A 87 -25.05 11.38 2.41
N TYR A 88 -24.14 12.10 1.75
CA TYR A 88 -24.50 13.26 0.94
C TYR A 88 -25.46 12.89 -0.20
N TRP A 89 -25.16 11.83 -0.95
CA TRP A 89 -26.02 11.38 -2.05
C TRP A 89 -27.42 11.00 -1.57
N VAL A 90 -27.53 10.21 -0.51
CA VAL A 90 -28.82 9.74 0.02
C VAL A 90 -29.64 10.87 0.63
N ASN A 91 -29.00 11.86 1.25
CA ASN A 91 -29.68 12.97 1.92
C ASN A 91 -30.04 14.14 0.99
N TRP A 92 -29.36 14.28 -0.14
CA TRP A 92 -29.61 15.34 -1.12
C TRP A 92 -30.42 14.85 -2.34
N GLN A 93 -30.81 13.58 -2.33
CA GLN A 93 -31.83 13.00 -3.21
C GLN A 93 -33.20 13.11 -2.54
#